data_AF-A0A3R6R5S0-F1
#
_entry.id   AF-A0A3R6R5S0-F1
#
_cell.length_a   1.000
_cell.length_b   1.000
_cell.length_c   1.000
_cell.angle_alpha   90.00
_cell.angle_beta   90.00
_cell.angle_gamma   90.00
#
_symmetry.space_group_name_H-M   'P 1'
#
loop_
_entity.id
_entity.type
_entity.pdbx_description
1 polymer ?
#
loop_
_entity_poly.entity_id
_entity_poly.type
_entity_poly.pdbx_seq_one_letter_code
_entity_poly.pdbx_strand_id
1 'polypeptide(L)'
;MKSLFKKIRGNKKGFTLAELLVVVAIVGILVAISVPVFTAQLGKARRATNNANLRAAKAAAVAEYLSDENTRGTEPSCYKYEVDSGVISSESKDKCTGTAVVVNTDDVSKDKIYKEIYVKVTPAEGTKASDSVDLYPVTPAN
;
A
#
# COMPACT_ATOMS: atom_id res chain seq x y z
N MET A 1 -48.84 -46.85 21.73
CA MET A 1 -47.72 -45.96 21.33
C MET A 1 -48.09 -44.45 21.27
N LYS A 2 -49.04 -43.93 22.07
CA LYS A 2 -49.43 -42.50 22.05
C LYS A 2 -48.72 -41.62 23.10
N SER A 3 -47.75 -42.16 23.83
CA SER A 3 -47.18 -41.51 25.03
C SER A 3 -45.81 -40.84 24.85
N LEU A 4 -45.17 -40.93 23.68
CA LEU A 4 -43.78 -40.47 23.49
C LEU A 4 -43.64 -39.08 22.85
N PHE A 5 -44.66 -38.57 22.16
CA PHE A 5 -44.60 -37.23 21.52
C PHE A 5 -45.05 -36.08 22.44
N LYS A 6 -45.59 -36.37 23.63
CA LYS A 6 -46.14 -35.34 24.53
C LYS A 6 -45.07 -34.56 25.32
N LYS A 7 -43.80 -34.99 25.31
CA LYS A 7 -42.73 -34.45 26.16
C LYS A 7 -41.66 -33.59 25.46
N ILE A 8 -41.72 -33.42 24.14
CA ILE A 8 -40.77 -32.56 23.39
C ILE A 8 -41.23 -31.09 23.35
N ARG A 9 -42.44 -30.78 23.82
CA ARG A 9 -42.96 -29.41 23.97
C ARG A 9 -42.45 -28.73 25.26
N GLY A 10 -41.22 -29.03 25.68
CA GLY A 10 -40.56 -28.28 26.74
C GLY A 10 -40.23 -26.89 26.22
N ASN A 11 -40.66 -25.85 26.96
CA ASN A 11 -40.35 -24.41 26.83
C ASN A 11 -39.16 -24.04 25.92
N LYS A 12 -39.29 -24.20 24.60
CA LYS A 12 -38.36 -23.62 23.64
C LYS A 12 -38.74 -22.15 23.54
N LYS A 13 -38.18 -21.32 24.42
CA LYS A 13 -38.22 -19.87 24.28
C LYS A 13 -37.52 -19.54 22.96
N GLY A 14 -38.31 -19.22 21.93
CA GLY A 14 -37.80 -18.75 20.65
C GLY A 14 -37.29 -17.32 20.76
N PHE A 15 -36.38 -16.94 19.87
CA PHE A 15 -35.90 -15.58 19.73
C PHE A 15 -37.05 -14.67 19.29
N THR A 16 -37.30 -13.56 19.98
CA THR A 16 -38.36 -12.63 19.59
C THR A 16 -37.88 -11.71 18.47
N LEU A 17 -38.81 -11.28 17.61
CA LEU A 17 -38.49 -10.29 16.57
C LEU A 17 -38.03 -8.95 17.18
N ALA A 18 -38.57 -8.58 18.35
CA ALA A 18 -38.17 -7.38 19.08
C ALA A 18 -36.71 -7.45 19.54
N GLU A 19 -36.24 -8.59 20.05
CA GLU A 19 -34.83 -8.80 20.42
C GLU A 19 -33.92 -8.66 19.20
N LEU A 20 -34.31 -9.20 18.04
CA LEU A 20 -33.52 -9.06 16.81
C LEU A 20 -33.42 -7.60 16.36
N LEU A 21 -34.54 -6.88 16.41
CA LEU A 21 -34.60 -5.49 15.94
C LEU A 21 -33.72 -4.56 16.78
N VAL A 22 -33.73 -4.71 18.11
CA VAL A 22 -32.86 -3.89 18.97
C VAL A 22 -31.38 -4.19 18.71
N VAL A 23 -31.02 -5.45 18.50
CA VAL A 23 -29.63 -5.84 18.20
C VAL A 23 -29.15 -5.22 16.89
N VAL A 24 -29.93 -5.34 15.81
CA VAL A 24 -29.55 -4.76 14.50
C VAL A 24 -29.50 -3.23 14.57
N ALA A 25 -30.40 -2.59 15.34
CA ALA A 25 -30.35 -1.15 15.56
C ALA A 25 -29.05 -0.71 16.23
N ILE A 26 -28.60 -1.41 17.28
CA ILE A 26 -27.33 -1.10 17.96
C ILE A 26 -26.13 -1.34 17.03
N VAL A 27 -26.10 -2.47 16.32
CA VAL A 27 -25.03 -2.78 15.35
C VAL A 27 -24.98 -1.73 14.24
N GLY A 28 -26.13 -1.25 13.75
CA GLY A 28 -26.21 -0.19 12.76
C GLY A 28 -25.53 1.09 13.20
N ILE A 29 -25.75 1.52 14.45
CA ILE A 29 -25.09 2.71 15.03
C ILE A 29 -23.57 2.51 15.11
N LEU A 30 -23.13 1.32 15.57
CA LEU A 30 -21.70 1.01 15.68
C LEU A 30 -21.01 1.03 14.31
N VAL A 31 -21.62 0.41 13.30
CA VAL A 31 -21.08 0.34 11.93
C VAL A 31 -21.00 1.74 11.32
N ALA A 32 -22.01 2.58 11.52
CA ALA A 32 -22.06 3.94 10.97
C ALA A 32 -20.85 4.79 11.40
N ILE A 33 -20.37 4.63 12.64
CA ILE A 33 -19.18 5.33 13.15
C ILE A 33 -17.89 4.57 12.77
N SER A 34 -17.91 3.23 12.86
CA SER A 34 -16.70 2.42 12.72
C SER A 34 -16.15 2.41 11.31
N VAL A 35 -17.00 2.35 10.28
CA VAL A 35 -16.58 2.28 8.86
C VAL A 35 -15.76 3.49 8.41
N PRO A 36 -16.21 4.76 8.59
CA PRO A 36 -15.41 5.91 8.17
C PRO A 36 -14.10 6.04 8.96
N VAL A 37 -14.10 5.71 10.25
CA VAL A 37 -12.89 5.74 11.07
C VAL A 37 -11.88 4.70 10.59
N PHE A 38 -12.33 3.46 10.34
CA PHE A 38 -11.48 2.38 9.88
C PHE A 38 -10.90 2.66 8.48
N THR A 39 -11.72 3.15 7.55
CA THR A 39 -11.25 3.48 6.18
C THR A 39 -10.22 4.61 6.20
N ALA A 40 -10.40 5.63 7.04
CA ALA A 40 -9.42 6.69 7.21
C ALA A 40 -8.09 6.17 7.79
N GLN A 41 -8.14 5.28 8.78
CA GLN A 41 -6.94 4.66 9.34
C GLN A 41 -6.23 3.76 8.33
N LEU A 42 -6.97 2.97 7.56
CA LEU A 42 -6.42 2.13 6.50
C LEU A 42 -5.69 2.98 5.45
N GLY A 43 -6.26 4.11 5.03
CA GLY A 43 -5.61 5.03 4.10
C GLY A 43 -4.33 5.68 4.68
N LYS A 44 -4.31 5.97 5.99
CA LYS A 44 -3.07 6.44 6.66
C LYS A 44 -2.00 5.34 6.69
N ALA A 45 -2.37 4.11 7.03
CA ALA A 45 -1.45 2.97 7.05
C ALA A 45 -0.85 2.71 5.66
N ARG A 46 -1.69 2.68 4.61
CA ARG A 46 -1.23 2.50 3.21
C ARG A 46 -0.25 3.58 2.77
N ARG A 47 -0.52 4.85 3.09
CA ARG A 47 0.44 5.94 2.81
C ARG A 47 1.76 5.76 3.55
N ALA A 48 1.72 5.37 4.82
CA ALA A 48 2.93 5.15 5.59
C ALA A 48 3.78 4.02 4.99
N THR A 49 3.15 2.89 4.60
CA THR A 49 3.80 1.78 3.93
C THR A 49 4.37 2.18 2.57
N ASN A 50 3.59 2.85 1.72
CA ASN A 50 4.05 3.33 0.42
C ASN A 50 5.25 4.29 0.56
N ASN A 51 5.21 5.20 1.53
CA ASN A 51 6.35 6.08 1.82
C ASN A 51 7.59 5.29 2.26
N ALA A 52 7.43 4.28 3.11
CA ALA A 52 8.55 3.43 3.53
C ALA A 52 9.16 2.66 2.34
N ASN A 53 8.32 2.11 1.46
CA ASN A 53 8.76 1.41 0.26
C ASN A 53 9.48 2.34 -0.72
N LEU A 54 8.98 3.56 -0.92
CA LEU A 54 9.65 4.59 -1.72
C LEU A 54 11.04 4.97 -1.17
N ARG A 55 11.17 5.07 0.16
CA ARG A 55 12.48 5.30 0.81
C ARG A 55 13.44 4.13 0.58
N ALA A 56 12.95 2.90 0.73
CA ALA A 56 13.75 1.69 0.50
C ALA A 56 14.22 1.61 -0.96
N ALA A 57 13.32 1.82 -1.91
CA ALA A 57 13.63 1.85 -3.34
C ALA A 57 14.69 2.91 -3.67
N LYS A 58 14.52 4.14 -3.15
CA LYS A 58 15.50 5.23 -3.30
C LYS A 58 16.89 4.83 -2.78
N ALA A 59 16.95 4.29 -1.56
CA ALA A 59 18.21 3.90 -0.95
C ALA A 59 18.90 2.78 -1.72
N ALA A 60 18.15 1.75 -2.13
CA ALA A 60 18.67 0.63 -2.90
C ALA A 60 19.21 1.08 -4.27
N ALA A 61 18.48 1.92 -4.99
CA ALA A 61 18.88 2.40 -6.32
C ALA A 61 20.13 3.29 -6.27
N VAL A 62 20.23 4.17 -5.26
CA VAL A 62 21.43 4.98 -5.07
C VAL A 62 22.63 4.09 -4.71
N ALA A 63 22.45 3.08 -3.86
CA ALA A 63 23.52 2.16 -3.50
C ALA A 63 24.03 1.37 -4.73
N GLU A 64 23.12 0.88 -5.56
CA GLU A 64 23.45 0.18 -6.81
C GLU A 64 24.18 1.11 -7.79
N TYR A 65 23.67 2.33 -7.98
CA TYR A 65 24.27 3.34 -8.84
C TYR A 65 25.70 3.71 -8.45
N LEU A 66 25.95 3.85 -7.15
CA LEU A 66 27.29 4.17 -6.65
C LEU A 66 28.28 3.00 -6.73
N SER A 67 27.76 1.77 -6.84
CA SER A 67 28.56 0.54 -6.93
C SER A 67 28.97 0.21 -8.37
N ASP A 68 28.25 0.74 -9.37
CA ASP A 68 28.59 0.57 -10.78
C ASP A 68 29.54 1.68 -11.27
N GLU A 69 30.83 1.37 -11.34
CA GLU A 69 31.88 2.30 -11.79
C GLU A 69 31.71 2.76 -13.25
N ASN A 70 30.98 2.02 -14.08
CA ASN A 70 30.83 2.36 -15.50
C ASN A 70 29.74 3.41 -15.76
N THR A 71 28.70 3.44 -14.92
CA THR A 71 27.53 4.32 -15.12
C THR A 71 27.48 5.49 -14.16
N ARG A 72 28.20 5.40 -13.03
CA ARG A 72 28.30 6.46 -12.04
C ARG A 72 28.80 7.78 -12.62
N GLY A 73 28.08 8.86 -12.34
CA GLY A 73 28.43 10.23 -12.71
C GLY A 73 28.36 10.57 -14.20
N THR A 74 28.03 9.60 -15.05
CA THR A 74 28.20 9.74 -16.51
C THR A 74 26.85 9.86 -17.22
N GLU A 75 25.88 9.01 -16.86
CA GLU A 75 24.57 8.96 -17.51
C GLU A 75 23.46 8.67 -16.47
N PRO A 76 22.19 9.03 -16.75
CA PRO A 76 21.07 8.63 -15.91
C PRO A 76 20.84 7.12 -15.98
N SER A 77 20.63 6.49 -14.83
CA SER A 77 20.34 5.05 -14.69
C SER A 77 18.93 4.82 -14.16
N CYS A 78 18.29 3.73 -14.62
CA CYS A 78 16.96 3.33 -14.17
C CYS A 78 17.02 1.96 -13.49
N TYR A 79 16.39 1.86 -12.32
CA TYR A 79 16.31 0.63 -11.53
C TYR A 79 14.86 0.31 -11.23
N LYS A 80 14.53 -0.98 -11.11
CA LYS A 80 13.26 -1.46 -10.57
C LYS A 80 13.48 -2.04 -9.19
N TYR A 81 12.66 -1.60 -8.24
CA TYR A 81 12.58 -2.15 -6.91
C TYR A 81 11.26 -2.93 -6.76
N GLU A 82 11.38 -4.22 -6.48
CA GLU A 82 10.24 -5.10 -6.19
C GLU A 82 9.90 -5.01 -4.70
N VAL A 83 8.70 -4.51 -4.38
CA VAL A 83 8.30 -4.20 -3.00
C VAL A 83 8.18 -5.45 -2.14
N ASP A 84 7.67 -6.54 -2.69
CA ASP A 84 7.41 -7.78 -1.94
C ASP A 84 8.71 -8.55 -1.62
N SER A 85 9.68 -8.54 -2.55
CA SER A 85 10.94 -9.28 -2.40
C SER A 85 12.09 -8.41 -1.88
N GLY A 86 12.00 -7.08 -1.99
CA GLY A 86 13.08 -6.16 -1.66
C GLY A 86 14.26 -6.20 -2.62
N VAL A 87 14.10 -6.83 -3.79
CA VAL A 87 15.16 -6.98 -4.80
C VAL A 87 15.20 -5.76 -5.72
N ILE A 88 16.41 -5.36 -6.10
CA ILE A 88 16.65 -4.32 -7.09
C ILE A 88 17.29 -4.91 -8.37
N SER A 89 16.89 -4.40 -9.54
CA SER A 89 17.47 -4.76 -10.83
C SER A 89 17.60 -3.53 -11.74
N SER A 90 18.64 -3.50 -12.57
CA SER A 90 18.76 -2.52 -13.65
C SER A 90 17.65 -2.70 -14.68
N GLU A 91 17.09 -1.60 -15.20
CA GLU A 91 16.02 -1.63 -16.20
C GLU A 91 16.26 -0.62 -17.32
N SER A 92 15.52 -0.78 -18.42
CA SER A 92 15.53 0.21 -19.50
C SER A 92 15.09 1.60 -19.00
N LYS A 93 15.74 2.66 -19.48
CA LYS A 93 15.40 4.06 -19.16
C LYS A 93 13.92 4.38 -19.45
N ASP A 94 13.31 3.70 -20.43
CA ASP A 94 11.90 3.88 -20.81
C ASP A 94 10.91 3.50 -19.69
N LYS A 95 11.34 2.71 -18.71
CA LYS A 95 10.53 2.33 -17.55
C LYS A 95 10.47 3.39 -16.47
N CYS A 96 11.47 4.26 -16.40
CA CYS A 96 11.50 5.42 -15.52
C CYS A 96 10.85 6.64 -16.19
N THR A 97 9.60 6.46 -16.62
CA THR A 97 8.82 7.49 -17.33
C THR A 97 7.47 7.71 -16.62
N GLY A 98 6.95 8.95 -16.70
CA GLY A 98 5.69 9.33 -16.07
C GLY A 98 5.83 10.42 -15.01
N THR A 99 4.86 10.51 -14.09
CA THR A 99 4.88 11.49 -12.99
C THR A 99 5.69 10.94 -11.82
N ALA A 100 6.80 11.59 -11.51
CA ALA A 100 7.59 11.27 -10.34
C ALA A 100 6.82 11.60 -9.05
N VAL A 101 6.99 10.76 -8.03
CA VAL A 101 6.39 10.93 -6.71
C VAL A 101 7.48 11.27 -5.70
N VAL A 102 7.20 12.25 -4.84
CA VAL A 102 8.13 12.68 -3.79
C VAL A 102 7.82 11.95 -2.47
N VAL A 103 8.87 11.56 -1.76
CA VAL A 103 8.76 10.90 -0.46
C VAL A 103 8.33 11.90 0.60
N ASN A 104 7.51 11.46 1.57
CA ASN A 104 7.02 12.26 2.69
C ASN A 104 6.07 13.40 2.29
N THR A 105 5.55 13.40 1.06
CA THR A 105 4.56 14.38 0.62
C THR A 105 3.18 13.74 0.51
N ASP A 106 2.16 14.60 0.42
CA ASP A 106 0.77 14.18 0.21
C ASP A 106 0.53 13.57 -1.19
N ASP A 107 1.54 13.58 -2.06
CA ASP A 107 1.49 13.00 -3.41
C ASP A 107 1.45 11.46 -3.38
N VAL A 108 1.86 10.85 -2.27
CA VAL A 108 1.80 9.40 -2.11
C VAL A 108 0.36 8.95 -1.90
N SER A 109 -0.15 8.16 -2.85
CA SER A 109 -1.53 7.70 -2.82
C SER A 109 -1.85 6.85 -1.60
N LYS A 110 -3.00 7.12 -0.97
CA LYS A 110 -3.58 6.32 0.12
C LYS A 110 -4.45 5.16 -0.35
N ASP A 111 -4.87 5.23 -1.60
CA ASP A 111 -5.85 4.31 -2.18
C ASP A 111 -5.17 3.22 -3.02
N LYS A 112 -3.91 3.45 -3.43
CA LYS A 112 -3.10 2.54 -4.22
C LYS A 112 -2.09 1.77 -3.36
N ILE A 113 -1.78 0.55 -3.78
CA ILE A 113 -0.69 -0.26 -3.24
C ILE A 113 0.30 -0.46 -4.39
N TYR A 114 1.56 -0.09 -4.16
CA TYR A 114 2.62 -0.23 -5.16
C TYR A 114 3.32 -1.57 -5.00
N LYS A 115 3.54 -2.27 -6.11
CA LYS A 115 4.31 -3.53 -6.14
C LYS A 115 5.70 -3.35 -6.72
N GLU A 116 5.82 -2.46 -7.69
CA GLU A 116 7.07 -2.11 -8.33
C GLU A 116 7.30 -0.61 -8.16
N ILE A 117 8.55 -0.21 -7.96
CA ILE A 117 8.96 1.19 -7.93
C ILE A 117 10.14 1.34 -8.87
N TYR A 118 9.95 2.07 -9.97
CA TYR A 118 11.05 2.44 -10.84
C TYR A 118 11.74 3.69 -10.27
N VAL A 119 13.07 3.67 -10.26
CA VAL A 119 13.89 4.73 -9.68
C VAL A 119 14.88 5.21 -10.71
N LYS A 120 14.78 6.49 -11.07
CA LYS A 120 15.76 7.14 -11.94
C LYS A 120 16.77 7.86 -11.08
N VAL A 121 18.04 7.52 -11.23
CA VAL A 121 19.16 8.27 -10.65
C VAL A 121 19.78 9.09 -11.78
N THR A 122 19.73 10.41 -11.66
CA THR A 122 20.32 11.33 -12.65
C THR A 122 21.55 11.99 -12.01
N PRO A 123 22.74 11.86 -12.62
CA PRO A 123 23.93 12.49 -12.09
C PRO A 123 23.79 14.01 -12.10
N ALA A 124 24.38 14.64 -11.09
CA ALA A 124 24.53 16.08 -11.03
C ALA A 124 25.42 16.62 -12.16
N GLU A 125 24.92 17.55 -12.98
CA GLU A 125 25.77 18.32 -13.89
C GLU A 125 26.52 19.43 -13.11
N GLY A 126 27.83 19.25 -12.90
CA GLY A 126 28.72 20.26 -12.33
C GLY A 126 28.79 20.33 -10.78
N THR A 127 29.51 21.33 -10.25
CA THR A 127 30.01 21.35 -8.86
C THR A 127 29.02 21.77 -7.77
N LYS A 128 27.72 21.86 -8.07
CA LYS A 128 26.70 22.28 -7.08
C LYS A 128 25.38 21.49 -7.10
N ALA A 129 25.24 20.47 -7.92
CA ALA A 129 24.04 19.63 -7.91
C ALA A 129 24.30 18.36 -7.07
N SER A 130 23.32 17.94 -6.28
CA SER A 130 23.24 16.58 -5.75
C SER A 130 22.54 15.70 -6.78
N ASP A 131 22.95 14.44 -6.92
CA ASP A 131 22.26 13.49 -7.79
C ASP A 131 20.75 13.52 -7.54
N SER A 132 19.97 13.74 -8.60
CA SER A 132 18.52 13.76 -8.48
C SER A 132 17.99 12.33 -8.52
N VAL A 133 16.99 12.05 -7.68
CA VAL A 133 16.37 10.72 -7.61
C VAL A 133 14.87 10.88 -7.74
N ASP A 134 14.35 10.38 -8.86
CA ASP A 134 12.94 10.41 -9.20
C ASP A 134 12.33 9.01 -9.05
N LEU A 135 11.15 8.94 -8.43
CA LEU A 135 10.47 7.69 -8.12
C LEU A 135 9.17 7.56 -8.91
N TYR A 136 9.01 6.45 -9.62
CA TYR A 136 7.87 6.15 -10.47
C TYR A 136 7.20 4.86 -9.94
N PRO A 137 6.38 4.96 -8.89
CA PRO A 137 5.71 3.80 -8.32
C PRO A 137 4.60 3.30 -9.24
N VAL A 138 4.53 1.98 -9.41
CA VAL A 138 3.57 1.31 -10.29
C VAL A 138 2.62 0.45 -9.47
N THR A 139 1.32 0.63 -9.74
CA THR A 139 0.28 -0.27 -9.26
C THR A 139 0.20 -1.49 -10.17
N PRO A 140 0.02 -2.70 -9.62
CA PRO A 140 -0.18 -3.88 -10.45
C PRO A 140 -1.35 -3.67 -11.41
N ALA A 141 -1.21 -4.14 -12.64
CA ALA A 141 -2.36 -4.31 -13.53
C ALA A 141 -3.28 -5.36 -12.89
N ASN A 142 -4.57 -5.01 -12.76
CA ASN A 142 -5.60 -5.95 -12.29
C ASN A 142 -5.77 -7.12 -13.25
#